data_AF-A0A1Q7MLA3-F1
#
_entry.id   AF-A0A1Q7MLA3-F1
#
_cell.length_a   1.000
_cell.length_b   1.000
_cell.length_c   1.000
_cell.angle_alpha   90.00
_cell.angle_beta   90.00
_cell.angle_gamma   90.00
#
_symmetry.space_group_name_H-M   'P 1'
#
loop_
_entity.id
_entity.type
_entity.pdbx_description
1 polymer ?
#
loop_
_entity_poly.entity_id
_entity_poly.type
_entity_poly.pdbx_seq_one_letter_code
_entity_poly.pdbx_strand_id
1 'polypeptide(L)' 'MTSLSENKVTFVCNCGDEITVEVNPDQENEVVCSKCGQEYRFFGQSVLRFRSNSENTEH' A
#
# COMPACT_ATOMS: atom_id res chain seq x y z
N MET A 1 24.41 6.99 -1.66
CA MET A 1 23.52 5.87 -2.02
C MET A 1 22.28 6.01 -1.15
N THR A 2 21.30 6.77 -1.65
CA THR A 2 20.08 7.09 -0.91
C THR A 2 19.28 5.82 -0.72
N SER A 3 18.99 5.50 0.53
CA SER A 3 18.23 4.32 0.95
C SER A 3 16.96 4.18 0.12
N LEU A 4 16.80 3.02 -0.51
CA LEU A 4 15.55 2.57 -1.13
C LEU A 4 14.50 2.54 -0.01
N SER A 5 13.78 3.65 0.18
CA SER A 5 12.59 3.69 1.01
C SER A 5 11.62 2.68 0.41
N GLU A 6 11.47 1.54 1.06
CA GLU A 6 10.61 0.46 0.59
C GLU A 6 9.17 0.97 0.59
N ASN A 7 8.73 1.47 -0.56
CA ASN A 7 7.36 1.92 -0.77
C ASN A 7 6.44 0.69 -0.92
N LYS A 8 6.52 -0.26 0.01
CA LYS A 8 5.70 -1.46 -0.01
C LYS A 8 4.48 -1.24 0.88
N VAL A 9 3.33 -1.68 0.41
CA VAL A 9 2.08 -1.65 1.16
C VAL A 9 1.53 -3.06 1.20
N THR A 10 1.18 -3.51 2.39
CA THR A 10 0.47 -4.77 2.62
C THR A 10 -0.95 -4.44 3.07
N PHE A 11 -1.95 -5.04 2.42
CA PHE A 11 -3.35 -4.90 2.77
C PHE A 11 -4.11 -6.20 2.55
N VAL A 12 -5.18 -6.40 3.31
CA VAL A 12 -6.04 -7.58 3.17
C VAL A 12 -7.18 -7.25 2.20
N CYS A 13 -7.27 -8.03 1.14
CA CYS A 13 -8.38 -7.98 0.20
C CYS A 13 -9.68 -8.45 0.88
N ASN A 14 -10.82 -7.96 0.41
CA ASN A 14 -12.15 -8.39 0.91
C ASN A 14 -12.39 -9.91 0.83
N CYS A 15 -11.69 -10.62 -0.05
CA CYS A 15 -11.76 -12.08 -0.15
C CYS A 15 -10.89 -12.83 0.89
N GLY A 16 -10.24 -12.09 1.79
CA GLY A 16 -9.35 -12.60 2.84
C GLY A 16 -7.93 -12.89 2.37
N ASP A 17 -7.53 -12.44 1.18
CA ASP A 17 -6.19 -12.61 0.64
C ASP A 17 -5.28 -11.44 1.05
N GLU A 18 -4.07 -11.72 1.53
CA GLU A 18 -3.10 -10.67 1.89
C GLU A 18 -2.25 -10.30 0.68
N ILE A 19 -2.32 -9.03 0.29
CA ILE A 19 -1.68 -8.50 -0.91
C ILE A 19 -0.57 -7.55 -0.48
N THR A 20 0.65 -7.80 -0.96
CA THR A 20 1.80 -6.91 -0.79
C THR A 20 2.25 -6.38 -2.14
N VAL A 21 2.27 -5.06 -2.30
CA VAL A 21 2.66 -4.39 -3.54
C VAL A 21 3.64 -3.27 -3.29
N GLU A 22 4.51 -3.02 -4.27
CA GLU A 22 5.30 -1.80 -4.34
C GLU A 22 4.46 -0.68 -4.95
N VAL A 23 4.44 0.47 -4.29
CA VAL A 23 3.64 1.63 -4.67
C VAL A 23 4.56 2.78 -5.02
N ASN A 24 4.20 3.54 -6.04
CA ASN A 24 4.91 4.75 -6.39
C ASN A 24 4.18 5.96 -5.77
N PRO A 25 4.84 6.78 -4.94
CA PRO A 25 4.19 7.87 -4.22
C PRO A 25 3.59 8.93 -5.15
N ASP A 26 4.25 9.21 -6.27
CA ASP A 26 3.91 10.31 -7.17
C ASP A 26 2.88 9.95 -8.26
N GLN A 27 2.31 8.74 -8.22
CA GLN A 27 1.30 8.29 -9.19
C GLN A 27 0.18 7.48 -8.53
N GLU A 28 -0.89 7.28 -9.31
CA GLU A 28 -1.93 6.32 -8.98
C GLU A 28 -1.38 4.90 -9.17
N ASN A 29 -1.66 4.03 -8.21
CA ASN A 29 -1.31 2.61 -8.27
C ASN A 29 -2.59 1.80 -8.37
N GLU A 30 -2.60 0.85 -9.29
CA GLU A 30 -3.69 -0.08 -9.51
C GLU A 30 -3.21 -1.50 -9.17
N VAL A 31 -4.01 -2.22 -8.40
CA VAL A 31 -3.69 -3.57 -7.93
C VAL A 31 -4.91 -4.46 -8.11
N VAL A 32 -4.72 -5.58 -8.79
CA VAL A 32 -5.79 -6.58 -8.96
C VAL A 32 -5.49 -7.77 -8.07
N CYS A 33 -6.44 -8.14 -7.22
CA CYS A 33 -6.32 -9.35 -6.41
C CYS A 33 -6.31 -10.58 -7.31
N SER A 34 -5.24 -11.37 -7.28
CA SER A 34 -5.13 -12.58 -8.10
C SER A 34 -6.15 -13.67 -7.73
N LYS A 35 -6.73 -13.61 -6.52
CA LYS A 35 -7.65 -14.62 -6.00
C LYS A 35 -9.11 -14.37 -6.39
N CYS A 36 -9.59 -13.13 -6.25
CA CYS A 36 -10.99 -12.77 -6.54
C CYS A 36 -11.17 -11.85 -7.75
N GLY A 37 -10.08 -11.35 -8.34
CA GLY A 37 -10.12 -10.41 -9.45
C GLY A 37 -10.54 -8.99 -9.06
N GLN A 38 -10.65 -8.67 -7.77
CA GLN A 38 -11.04 -7.33 -7.32
C GLN A 38 -9.91 -6.32 -7.59
N GLU A 39 -10.28 -5.19 -8.19
CA GLU A 39 -9.40 -4.08 -8.53
C GLU A 39 -9.38 -3.04 -7.40
N TYR A 40 -8.18 -2.60 -7.01
CA TYR A 40 -7.93 -1.57 -6.01
C TYR A 40 -7.13 -0.44 -6.65
N ARG A 41 -7.60 0.80 -6.49
CA ARG A 41 -6.94 2.00 -7.01
C ARG A 41 -6.73 2.99 -5.89
N PHE A 42 -5.50 3.47 -5.76
CA PHE A 42 -5.14 4.42 -4.71
C PHE A 42 -3.93 5.26 -5.12
N PHE A 43 -3.87 6.48 -4.58
CA PHE A 43 -2.72 7.36 -4.77
C PHE A 43 -1.60 6.97 -3.80
N GLY A 44 -0.39 6.71 -4.30
CA GLY A 44 0.69 6.13 -3.49
C GLY A 44 1.06 6.98 -2.29
N GLN A 45 1.09 8.31 -2.44
CA GLN A 45 1.38 9.24 -1.35
C GLN A 45 0.39 9.12 -0.19
N SER A 46 -0.89 8.86 -0.47
CA SER A 46 -1.94 8.76 0.56
C SER A 46 -1.77 7.51 1.41
N VAL A 47 -1.42 6.38 0.77
CA VAL A 47 -1.30 5.08 1.45
C VAL A 47 0.00 4.98 2.24
N LEU A 48 1.10 5.53 1.71
CA LEU A 48 2.36 5.58 2.44
C LEU A 48 2.29 6.47 3.68
N ARG A 49 1.57 7.60 3.61
CA ARG A 49 1.32 8.47 4.78
C ARG A 49 0.54 7.75 5.88
N PHE A 50 -0.37 6.84 5.52
CA PHE A 50 -1.14 6.07 6.50
C PHE A 50 -0.23 5.13 7.31
N ARG A 51 0.79 4.53 6.68
CA ARG A 51 1.80 3.75 7.41
C ARG A 51 2.61 4.63 8.37
N SER A 52 3.03 5.81 7.93
CA SER A 52 3.82 6.72 8.75
C SER A 52 3.06 7.24 9.98
N ASN A 53 1.72 7.24 9.97
CA ASN A 53 0.92 7.69 11.12
C ASN A 53 0.63 6.59 12.16
N SER A 54 0.73 5.31 11.77
CA SER A 54 0.57 4.20 12.73
C SER A 54 1.79 4.00 13.64
N GLU A 55 2.93 4.63 13.36
CA GLU A 55 4.11 4.65 14.23
C GLU A 55 4.14 5.84 15.22
N ASN A 56 3.08 6.64 15.31
CA ASN A 56 3.02 7.77 16.26
C ASN A 56 1.65 7.89 16.96
N THR A 57 1.14 6.80 17.52
CA THR A 57 0.13 6.87 18.59
C THR A 57 0.77 6.39 19.90
N GLU A 58 1.66 7.24 20.43
CA GLU A 58 2.03 7.25 21.84
C GLU A 58 1.72 8.65 22.41
N HIS A 59 0.48 8.87 22.85
CA HIS A 59 0.10 9.52 24.13
C HIS A 59 -1.40 9.84 24.19
#